data_AF-A0A222F6N9-F1
#
_entry.id   AF-A0A222F6N9-F1
#
_cell.length_a   1.000
_cell.length_b   1.000
_cell.length_c   1.000
_cell.angle_alpha   90.00
_cell.angle_beta   90.00
_cell.angle_gamma   90.00
#
_symmetry.space_group_name_H-M   'P 1'
#
loop_
_entity.id
_entity.type
_entity.pdbx_description
1 polymer ?
#
loop_
_entity_poly.entity_id
_entity_poly.type
_entity_poly.pdbx_seq_one_letter_code
_entity_poly.pdbx_strand_id
1 'polypeptide(L)'
;MPHLFLNRPRKYNLASGQDSAGKELFWESLNAFIYKIGGVIFIFGSVLFFPAFSAYEDLGAWSFVVGSLLYLLVTGHDLLEVFNARRHRTTPPTIWNRLEAAAAIAYVTGTVLFIIGSLCFLKRFDQTEVGAYCFIIGSLLFVAGAVVNVIQIVSAASMIRLQLMNLTAISFVAGSVLFAVASVPYLWTVESASDARELFAYLALLYVIGSALFLLGGIFNYWRALLVIEALKTRGNKRGDPDDQHGNALQQDMRAVLERRLDP
;
A
#
# COMPACT_ATOMS: atom_id res chain seq x y z
N MET A 1 6.04 -0.15 2.68
CA MET A 1 4.94 -1.12 2.87
C MET A 1 3.82 -0.82 1.88
N PRO A 2 3.04 -1.80 1.41
CA PRO A 2 1.93 -1.54 0.49
C PRO A 2 0.83 -0.67 1.11
N HIS A 3 0.11 0.05 0.24
CA HIS A 3 -1.08 0.84 0.57
C HIS A 3 -2.28 0.33 -0.25
N LEU A 4 -3.47 0.29 0.35
CA LEU A 4 -4.65 -0.26 -0.31
C LEU A 4 -5.10 0.62 -1.48
N PHE A 5 -5.22 0.03 -2.66
CA PHE A 5 -5.80 0.68 -3.83
C PHE A 5 -7.01 -0.12 -4.32
N LEU A 6 -8.11 0.60 -4.58
CA LEU A 6 -9.41 0.02 -4.92
C LEU A 6 -9.95 0.60 -6.23
N ASN A 7 -10.85 -0.16 -6.87
CA ASN A 7 -11.60 0.30 -8.05
C ASN A 7 -12.79 1.20 -7.71
N ARG A 8 -13.35 1.06 -6.50
CA ARG A 8 -14.46 1.91 -6.04
C ARG A 8 -13.93 3.24 -5.50
N PRO A 9 -14.72 4.33 -5.58
CA PRO A 9 -14.42 5.56 -4.85
C PRO A 9 -14.27 5.27 -3.35
N ARG A 10 -13.22 5.83 -2.74
CA ARG A 10 -12.89 5.67 -1.32
C ARG A 10 -13.47 6.83 -0.51
N LYS A 11 -14.04 6.53 0.66
CA LYS A 11 -14.49 7.56 1.61
C LYS A 11 -13.42 7.78 2.66
N TYR A 12 -12.63 8.83 2.48
CA TYR A 12 -11.52 9.10 3.41
C TYR A 12 -11.95 9.79 4.71
N ASN A 13 -13.06 10.54 4.64
CA ASN A 13 -13.63 11.16 5.82
C ASN A 13 -14.62 10.20 6.49
N LEU A 14 -14.15 9.53 7.55
CA LEU A 14 -14.96 8.58 8.31
C LEU A 14 -15.85 9.26 9.36
N ALA A 15 -15.63 10.54 9.65
CA ALA A 15 -16.25 11.25 10.78
C ALA A 15 -17.42 12.16 10.40
N SER A 16 -17.50 12.66 9.15
CA SER A 16 -18.60 13.55 8.75
C SER A 16 -19.44 12.98 7.60
N GLY A 17 -20.76 12.90 7.79
CA GLY A 17 -21.72 12.44 6.78
C GLY A 17 -21.97 13.38 5.59
N GLN A 18 -21.11 14.39 5.37
CA GLN A 18 -21.19 15.29 4.21
C GLN A 18 -19.98 15.06 3.28
N ASP A 19 -20.27 14.50 2.11
CA ASP A 19 -19.32 14.19 1.03
C ASP A 19 -18.94 15.48 0.27
N SER A 20 -17.99 16.26 0.79
CA SER A 20 -17.39 17.37 0.02
C SER A 20 -16.07 16.90 -0.61
N ALA A 21 -15.97 16.96 -1.93
CA ALA A 21 -14.78 16.52 -2.69
C ALA A 21 -13.45 17.17 -2.23
N GLY A 22 -13.51 18.38 -1.67
CA GLY A 22 -12.33 19.06 -1.09
C GLY A 22 -11.79 18.39 0.18
N LYS A 23 -12.66 17.90 1.07
CA LYS A 23 -12.26 17.18 2.28
C LYS A 23 -11.68 15.80 1.95
N GLU A 24 -12.24 15.11 0.96
CA GLU A 24 -11.71 13.82 0.49
C GLU A 24 -10.30 13.98 -0.09
N LEU A 25 -10.09 15.01 -0.91
CA LEU A 25 -8.77 15.33 -1.45
C LEU A 25 -7.76 15.65 -0.35
N PHE A 26 -8.15 16.41 0.68
CA PHE A 26 -7.29 16.71 1.82
C PHE A 26 -6.83 15.45 2.54
N TRP A 27 -7.76 14.56 2.91
CA TRP A 27 -7.42 13.32 3.61
C TRP A 27 -6.56 12.38 2.77
N GLU A 28 -6.84 12.27 1.46
CA GLU A 28 -5.99 11.49 0.56
C GLU A 28 -4.58 12.08 0.44
N SER A 29 -4.48 13.41 0.36
CA SER A 29 -3.19 14.10 0.27
C SER A 29 -2.39 13.94 1.56
N LEU A 30 -3.05 13.99 2.71
CA LEU A 30 -2.45 13.76 4.02
C LEU A 30 -1.95 12.31 4.16
N ASN A 31 -2.77 11.32 3.82
CA ASN A 31 -2.37 9.91 3.81
C ASN A 31 -1.17 9.67 2.88
N ALA A 32 -1.20 10.21 1.67
CA ALA A 32 -0.10 10.09 0.73
C ALA A 32 1.17 10.80 1.23
N PHE A 33 1.04 11.96 1.89
CA PHE A 33 2.16 12.65 2.49
C PHE A 33 2.82 11.81 3.60
N ILE A 34 2.02 11.33 4.56
CA ILE A 34 2.48 10.46 5.66
C ILE A 34 3.18 9.21 5.09
N TYR A 35 2.57 8.57 4.09
CA TYR A 35 3.14 7.40 3.40
C TYR A 35 4.53 7.69 2.82
N LYS A 36 4.68 8.81 2.09
CA LYS A 36 5.96 9.18 1.46
C LYS A 36 7.05 9.46 2.49
N ILE A 37 6.72 10.15 3.58
CA ILE A 37 7.66 10.38 4.68
C ILE A 37 8.10 9.05 5.30
N GLY A 38 7.16 8.13 5.54
CA GLY A 38 7.48 6.76 5.97
C GLY A 38 8.44 6.05 5.02
N GLY A 39 8.23 6.18 3.70
CA GLY A 39 9.12 5.62 2.68
C GLY A 39 10.54 6.20 2.69
N VAL A 40 10.69 7.52 2.83
CA VAL A 40 12.00 8.18 2.93
C VAL A 40 12.74 7.71 4.19
N ILE A 41 12.05 7.62 5.33
CA ILE A 41 12.63 7.11 6.58
C ILE A 41 13.09 5.65 6.43
N PHE A 42 12.32 4.81 5.72
CA PHE A 42 12.71 3.43 5.42
C PHE A 42 13.99 3.33 4.58
N ILE A 43 14.11 4.17 3.55
CA ILE A 43 15.32 4.24 2.73
C ILE A 43 16.52 4.65 3.59
N PHE A 44 16.36 5.71 4.39
CA PHE A 44 17.38 6.17 5.32
C PHE A 44 17.82 5.06 6.28
N GLY A 45 16.87 4.39 6.94
CA GLY A 45 17.14 3.26 7.83
C GLY A 45 17.86 2.11 7.11
N SER A 46 17.46 1.80 5.87
CA SER A 46 18.08 0.74 5.07
C SER A 46 19.55 1.03 4.76
N VAL A 47 19.89 2.31 4.51
CA VAL A 47 21.29 2.73 4.30
C VAL A 47 22.13 2.52 5.56
N LEU A 48 21.56 2.76 6.75
CA LEU A 48 22.28 2.58 8.02
C LEU A 48 22.63 1.12 8.34
N PHE A 49 22.02 0.15 7.65
CA PHE A 49 22.38 -1.27 7.77
C PHE A 49 23.58 -1.69 6.92
N PHE A 50 24.16 -0.82 6.09
CA PHE A 50 25.43 -1.13 5.45
C PHE A 50 26.53 -1.30 6.52
N PRO A 51 27.47 -2.27 6.36
CA PRO A 51 28.52 -2.50 7.35
C PRO A 51 29.36 -1.27 7.71
N ALA A 52 29.51 -0.34 6.75
CA ALA A 52 30.20 0.94 6.95
C ALA A 52 29.54 1.84 8.02
N PHE A 53 28.25 1.62 8.31
CA PHE A 53 27.46 2.37 9.29
C PHE A 53 27.04 1.50 10.49
N SER A 54 27.70 0.37 10.75
CA SER A 54 27.39 -0.55 11.88
C SER A 54 27.29 0.13 13.25
N ALA A 55 28.00 1.24 13.46
CA ALA A 55 27.87 2.06 14.68
C ALA A 55 26.46 2.66 14.88
N TYR A 56 25.68 2.80 13.80
CA TYR A 56 24.36 3.42 13.75
C TYR A 56 23.23 2.42 13.49
N GLU A 57 23.46 1.11 13.65
CA GLU A 57 22.44 0.09 13.36
C GLU A 57 21.16 0.26 14.20
N ASP A 58 21.27 0.67 15.47
CA ASP A 58 20.11 0.98 16.32
C ASP A 58 19.29 2.15 15.76
N LEU A 59 19.95 3.17 15.19
CA LEU A 59 19.28 4.28 14.52
C LEU A 59 18.59 3.79 13.23
N GLY A 60 19.20 2.85 12.53
CA GLY A 60 18.58 2.12 11.42
C GLY A 60 17.29 1.43 11.86
N ALA A 61 17.36 0.59 12.89
CA ALA A 61 16.21 -0.12 13.45
C ALA A 61 15.10 0.84 13.92
N TRP A 62 15.44 1.92 14.63
CA TRP A 62 14.46 2.95 15.03
C TRP A 62 13.82 3.65 13.84
N SER A 63 14.57 3.90 12.76
CA SER A 63 14.00 4.46 11.52
C SER A 63 12.93 3.53 10.96
N PHE A 64 13.17 2.22 10.94
CA PHE A 64 12.16 1.26 10.54
C PHE A 64 10.94 1.23 11.47
N VAL A 65 11.12 1.34 12.80
CA VAL A 65 9.99 1.45 13.75
C VAL A 65 9.15 2.68 13.42
N VAL A 66 9.77 3.86 13.33
CA VAL A 66 9.07 5.13 13.07
C VAL A 66 8.37 5.10 11.71
N GLY A 67 9.06 4.67 10.66
CA GLY A 67 8.46 4.53 9.33
C GLY A 67 7.27 3.55 9.32
N SER A 68 7.35 2.47 10.09
CA SER A 68 6.30 1.45 10.15
C SER A 68 5.08 1.97 10.91
N LEU A 69 5.28 2.79 11.95
CA LEU A 69 4.19 3.49 12.63
C LEU A 69 3.47 4.46 11.68
N LEU A 70 4.20 5.20 10.84
CA LEU A 70 3.58 6.07 9.83
C LEU A 70 2.78 5.24 8.80
N TYR A 71 3.31 4.11 8.34
CA TYR A 71 2.56 3.20 7.48
C TYR A 71 1.36 2.55 8.18
N LEU A 72 1.44 2.32 9.50
CA LEU A 72 0.33 1.78 10.28
C LEU A 72 -0.83 2.78 10.35
N LEU A 73 -0.54 4.07 10.46
CA LEU A 73 -1.58 5.11 10.39
C LEU A 73 -2.33 5.06 9.05
N VAL A 74 -1.59 4.92 7.95
CA VAL A 74 -2.15 4.88 6.60
C VAL A 74 -2.94 3.59 6.36
N THR A 75 -2.36 2.42 6.64
CA THR A 75 -3.02 1.12 6.42
C THR A 75 -4.15 0.87 7.43
N GLY A 76 -4.03 1.40 8.66
CA GLY A 76 -5.09 1.40 9.66
C GLY A 76 -6.28 2.25 9.21
N HIS A 77 -6.02 3.44 8.64
CA HIS A 77 -7.08 4.25 8.03
C HIS A 77 -7.77 3.52 6.87
N ASP A 78 -7.01 2.84 6.00
CA ASP A 78 -7.56 1.98 4.93
C ASP A 78 -8.48 0.89 5.51
N LEU A 79 -8.03 0.18 6.55
CA LEU A 79 -8.81 -0.89 7.18
C LEU A 79 -10.11 -0.35 7.80
N LEU A 80 -10.04 0.78 8.48
CA LEU A 80 -11.22 1.44 9.05
C LEU A 80 -12.21 1.87 7.96
N GLU A 81 -11.73 2.35 6.80
CA GLU A 81 -12.58 2.65 5.65
C GLU A 81 -13.30 1.42 5.12
N VAL A 82 -12.59 0.29 4.98
CA VAL A 82 -13.16 -0.99 4.52
C VAL A 82 -14.23 -1.48 5.49
N PHE A 83 -13.99 -1.39 6.80
CA PHE A 83 -14.95 -1.80 7.82
C PHE A 83 -16.15 -0.86 7.91
N ASN A 84 -15.93 0.44 7.76
CA ASN A 84 -17.02 1.41 7.71
C ASN A 84 -17.92 1.19 6.50
N ALA A 85 -17.33 0.93 5.33
CA ALA A 85 -18.05 0.60 4.10
C ALA A 85 -18.86 -0.70 4.23
N ARG A 86 -18.35 -1.69 4.97
CA ARG A 86 -19.10 -2.92 5.29
C ARG A 86 -20.29 -2.66 6.20
N ARG A 87 -20.15 -1.79 7.22
CA ARG A 87 -21.22 -1.49 8.18
C ARG A 87 -22.40 -0.77 7.54
N HIS A 88 -22.16 0.08 6.56
CA HIS A 88 -23.18 0.87 5.87
C HIS A 88 -23.73 0.19 4.61
N ARG A 89 -23.43 -1.11 4.42
CA ARG A 89 -23.88 -1.84 3.25
C ARG A 89 -25.27 -2.45 3.48
N THR A 90 -26.15 -2.27 2.50
CA THR A 90 -27.51 -2.84 2.48
C THR A 90 -27.59 -4.18 1.75
N THR A 91 -26.59 -4.52 0.93
CA THR A 91 -26.52 -5.76 0.15
C THR A 91 -25.58 -6.81 0.75
N PRO A 92 -25.78 -8.11 0.46
CA PRO A 92 -24.88 -9.16 0.92
C PRO A 92 -23.42 -8.96 0.42
N PRO A 93 -22.41 -9.34 1.22
CA PRO A 93 -21.01 -9.16 0.84
C PRO A 93 -20.60 -10.12 -0.30
N THR A 94 -20.27 -9.56 -1.46
CA THR A 94 -19.66 -10.31 -2.58
C THR A 94 -18.23 -10.77 -2.27
N ILE A 95 -17.69 -11.69 -3.09
CA ILE A 95 -16.31 -12.18 -2.97
C ILE A 95 -15.28 -11.04 -3.02
N TRP A 96 -15.50 -10.05 -3.88
CA TRP A 96 -14.63 -8.87 -4.03
C TRP A 96 -14.48 -8.09 -2.73
N ASN A 97 -15.55 -8.01 -1.94
CA ASN A 97 -15.53 -7.32 -0.66
C ASN A 97 -14.79 -8.09 0.43
N ARG A 98 -14.78 -9.42 0.32
CA ARG A 98 -14.00 -10.28 1.21
C ARG A 98 -12.53 -10.14 0.90
N LEU A 99 -12.17 -10.17 -0.38
CA LEU A 99 -10.82 -9.92 -0.89
C LEU A 99 -10.28 -8.55 -0.47
N GLU A 100 -11.08 -7.49 -0.60
CA GLU A 100 -10.70 -6.13 -0.18
C GLU A 100 -10.29 -6.07 1.30
N ALA A 101 -11.08 -6.67 2.21
CA ALA A 101 -10.68 -6.68 3.61
C ALA A 101 -9.55 -7.66 3.90
N ALA A 102 -9.45 -8.76 3.17
CA ALA A 102 -8.31 -9.66 3.32
C ALA A 102 -7.00 -8.93 3.00
N ALA A 103 -6.97 -8.13 1.93
CA ALA A 103 -5.83 -7.27 1.61
C ALA A 103 -5.55 -6.23 2.69
N ALA A 104 -6.58 -5.51 3.16
CA ALA A 104 -6.42 -4.50 4.21
C ALA A 104 -5.91 -5.09 5.53
N ILE A 105 -6.44 -6.25 5.95
CA ILE A 105 -5.99 -6.97 7.15
C ILE A 105 -4.56 -7.45 6.97
N ALA A 106 -4.21 -8.03 5.80
CA ALA A 106 -2.85 -8.47 5.53
C ALA A 106 -1.84 -7.31 5.62
N TYR A 107 -2.20 -6.12 5.13
CA TYR A 107 -1.34 -4.94 5.22
C TYR A 107 -1.16 -4.42 6.64
N VAL A 108 -2.23 -4.35 7.44
CA VAL A 108 -2.11 -3.94 8.85
C VAL A 108 -1.29 -4.97 9.63
N THR A 109 -1.58 -6.26 9.49
CA THR A 109 -0.84 -7.33 10.19
C THR A 109 0.62 -7.35 9.78
N GLY A 110 0.93 -7.25 8.49
CA GLY A 110 2.30 -7.17 8.00
C GLY A 110 3.05 -5.95 8.54
N THR A 111 2.36 -4.80 8.66
CA THR A 111 2.93 -3.58 9.25
C THR A 111 3.25 -3.74 10.73
N VAL A 112 2.35 -4.36 11.50
CA VAL A 112 2.58 -4.66 12.92
C VAL A 112 3.77 -5.61 13.08
N LEU A 113 3.87 -6.65 12.25
CA LEU A 113 5.01 -7.56 12.28
C LEU A 113 6.32 -6.85 11.97
N PHE A 114 6.34 -5.90 11.04
CA PHE A 114 7.53 -5.09 10.79
C PHE A 114 7.92 -4.23 11.99
N ILE A 115 6.96 -3.62 12.71
CA ILE A 115 7.26 -2.88 13.95
C ILE A 115 7.92 -3.80 14.97
N ILE A 116 7.32 -4.97 15.22
CA ILE A 116 7.85 -5.97 16.16
C ILE A 116 9.25 -6.43 15.71
N GLY A 117 9.40 -6.74 14.42
CA GLY A 117 10.66 -7.17 13.85
C GLY A 117 11.75 -6.12 14.00
N SER A 118 11.46 -4.86 13.71
CA SER A 118 12.43 -3.76 13.90
C SER A 118 12.84 -3.57 15.36
N LEU A 119 11.91 -3.76 16.31
CA LEU A 119 12.26 -3.73 17.74
C LEU A 119 13.19 -4.88 18.11
N CYS A 120 12.95 -6.09 17.59
CA CYS A 120 13.81 -7.25 17.84
C CYS A 120 15.26 -7.05 17.35
N PHE A 121 15.49 -6.21 16.33
CA PHE A 121 16.81 -5.87 15.79
C PHE A 121 17.58 -4.81 16.60
N LEU A 122 16.97 -4.19 17.62
CA LEU A 122 17.70 -3.27 18.50
C LEU A 122 18.67 -4.05 19.38
N LYS A 123 19.89 -3.53 19.57
CA LYS A 123 20.93 -4.15 20.43
C LYS A 123 20.44 -4.49 21.84
N ARG A 124 19.50 -3.72 22.37
CA ARG A 124 18.91 -3.94 23.70
C ARG A 124 18.12 -5.26 23.78
N PHE A 125 17.47 -5.67 22.69
CA PHE A 125 16.66 -6.89 22.65
C PHE A 125 17.44 -8.05 22.03
N ASP A 126 18.24 -7.80 20.99
CA ASP A 126 19.11 -8.77 20.33
C ASP A 126 18.39 -10.09 19.97
N GLN A 127 17.16 -9.96 19.45
CA GLN A 127 16.32 -11.08 19.02
C GLN A 127 16.25 -11.15 17.50
N THR A 128 17.41 -11.05 16.84
CA THR A 128 17.53 -10.92 15.37
C THR A 128 16.79 -12.04 14.62
N GLU A 129 16.83 -13.28 15.12
CA GLU A 129 16.11 -14.41 14.53
C GLU A 129 14.59 -14.21 14.54
N VAL A 130 14.01 -13.81 15.68
CA VAL A 130 12.58 -13.49 15.80
C VAL A 130 12.22 -12.33 14.89
N GLY A 131 13.09 -11.32 14.83
CA GLY A 131 12.92 -10.17 13.95
C GLY A 131 12.88 -10.56 12.48
N ALA A 132 13.78 -11.47 12.06
CA ALA A 132 13.84 -11.97 10.69
C ALA A 132 12.56 -12.73 10.32
N TYR A 133 12.04 -13.60 11.19
CA TYR A 133 10.75 -14.26 10.96
C TYR A 133 9.60 -13.26 10.82
N CYS A 134 9.57 -12.23 11.65
CA CYS A 134 8.57 -11.16 11.56
C CYS A 134 8.62 -10.43 10.22
N PHE A 135 9.82 -10.08 9.72
CA PHE A 135 9.97 -9.45 8.41
C PHE A 135 9.61 -10.39 7.26
N ILE A 136 9.97 -11.67 7.32
CA ILE A 136 9.60 -12.67 6.31
C ILE A 136 8.07 -12.80 6.23
N ILE A 137 7.42 -13.09 7.36
CA ILE A 137 5.97 -13.31 7.40
C ILE A 137 5.23 -12.02 7.01
N GLY A 138 5.65 -10.87 7.53
CA GLY A 138 5.07 -9.58 7.18
C GLY A 138 5.20 -9.27 5.68
N SER A 139 6.34 -9.58 5.08
CA SER A 139 6.58 -9.39 3.65
C SER A 139 5.73 -10.32 2.79
N LEU A 140 5.54 -11.58 3.21
CA LEU A 140 4.64 -12.51 2.51
C LEU A 140 3.17 -12.05 2.59
N LEU A 141 2.74 -11.49 3.72
CA LEU A 141 1.41 -10.87 3.83
C LEU A 141 1.26 -9.66 2.90
N PHE A 142 2.31 -8.84 2.77
CA PHE A 142 2.32 -7.73 1.80
C PHE A 142 2.22 -8.20 0.36
N VAL A 143 2.92 -9.27 -0.02
CA VAL A 143 2.78 -9.91 -1.33
C VAL A 143 1.34 -10.40 -1.53
N ALA A 144 0.80 -11.15 -0.57
CA ALA A 144 -0.56 -11.70 -0.66
C ALA A 144 -1.61 -10.59 -0.84
N GLY A 145 -1.55 -9.52 -0.03
CA GLY A 145 -2.46 -8.39 -0.17
C GLY A 145 -2.29 -7.64 -1.51
N ALA A 146 -1.06 -7.49 -2.01
CA ALA A 146 -0.81 -6.87 -3.31
C ALA A 146 -1.33 -7.71 -4.47
N VAL A 147 -1.18 -9.04 -4.42
CA VAL A 147 -1.76 -9.96 -5.41
C VAL A 147 -3.28 -9.86 -5.40
N VAL A 148 -3.91 -9.80 -4.22
CA VAL A 148 -5.35 -9.58 -4.12
C VAL A 148 -5.76 -8.27 -4.79
N ASN A 149 -5.04 -7.17 -4.54
CA ASN A 149 -5.32 -5.90 -5.21
C ASN A 149 -5.15 -5.99 -6.73
N VAL A 150 -4.19 -6.76 -7.24
CA VAL A 150 -4.01 -7.02 -8.69
C VAL A 150 -5.20 -7.77 -9.27
N ILE A 151 -5.67 -8.83 -8.62
CA ILE A 151 -6.84 -9.60 -9.07
C ILE A 151 -8.07 -8.70 -9.13
N GLN A 152 -8.15 -7.71 -8.25
CA GLN A 152 -9.22 -6.72 -8.24
C GLN A 152 -9.10 -5.69 -9.37
N ILE A 153 -8.02 -5.60 -10.14
CA ILE A 153 -7.91 -4.74 -11.32
C ILE A 153 -8.70 -5.35 -12.49
N VAL A 154 -10.03 -5.24 -12.47
CA VAL A 154 -10.89 -5.87 -13.50
C VAL A 154 -11.30 -4.91 -14.62
N SER A 155 -11.27 -3.59 -14.42
CA SER A 155 -11.38 -2.62 -15.52
C SER A 155 -11.12 -1.20 -15.04
N ALA A 156 -10.27 -0.44 -15.74
CA ALA A 156 -10.12 1.00 -15.52
C ALA A 156 -10.60 1.75 -16.76
N ALA A 157 -11.39 2.80 -16.58
CA ALA A 157 -11.90 3.60 -17.69
C ALA A 157 -10.82 4.44 -18.42
N SER A 158 -9.53 4.32 -18.06
CA SER A 158 -8.42 4.85 -18.86
C SER A 158 -7.17 3.97 -18.74
N MET A 159 -6.43 3.86 -19.86
CA MET A 159 -5.17 3.11 -19.92
C MET A 159 -4.14 3.61 -18.91
N ILE A 160 -4.02 4.94 -18.74
CA ILE A 160 -3.08 5.54 -17.78
C ILE A 160 -3.38 5.08 -16.34
N ARG A 161 -4.65 5.03 -15.94
CA ARG A 161 -5.02 4.54 -14.60
C ARG A 161 -4.72 3.06 -14.43
N LEU A 162 -4.93 2.25 -15.47
CA LEU A 162 -4.58 0.84 -15.47
C LEU A 162 -3.07 0.63 -15.28
N GLN A 163 -2.26 1.37 -16.03
CA GLN A 163 -0.79 1.29 -15.93
C GLN A 163 -0.28 1.77 -14.57
N LEU A 164 -0.85 2.84 -13.99
CA LEU A 164 -0.47 3.30 -12.65
C LEU A 164 -0.81 2.27 -11.57
N MET A 165 -1.94 1.57 -11.67
CA MET A 165 -2.27 0.47 -10.75
C MET A 165 -1.29 -0.70 -10.89
N ASN A 166 -0.93 -1.07 -12.13
CA ASN A 166 0.07 -2.12 -12.37
C ASN A 166 1.44 -1.72 -11.82
N LEU A 167 1.91 -0.50 -12.08
CA LEU A 167 3.17 0.01 -11.53
C LEU A 167 3.17 0.03 -10.01
N THR A 168 2.06 0.45 -9.39
CA THR A 168 1.87 0.39 -7.94
C THR A 168 2.02 -1.03 -7.43
N ALA A 169 1.28 -1.97 -8.02
CA ALA A 169 1.27 -3.37 -7.62
C ALA A 169 2.64 -4.04 -7.77
N ILE A 170 3.27 -3.88 -8.94
CA ILE A 170 4.61 -4.43 -9.22
C ILE A 170 5.62 -3.89 -8.22
N SER A 171 5.60 -2.58 -7.94
CA SER A 171 6.51 -1.96 -6.98
C SER A 171 6.30 -2.53 -5.57
N PHE A 172 5.06 -2.70 -5.14
CA PHE A 172 4.76 -3.30 -3.83
C PHE A 172 5.13 -4.77 -3.73
N VAL A 173 4.83 -5.57 -4.76
CA VAL A 173 5.20 -7.00 -4.79
C VAL A 173 6.71 -7.15 -4.80
N ALA A 174 7.41 -6.49 -5.73
CA ALA A 174 8.85 -6.57 -5.85
C ALA A 174 9.55 -6.08 -4.57
N GLY A 175 9.12 -4.93 -4.03
CA GLY A 175 9.66 -4.43 -2.76
C GLY A 175 9.46 -5.41 -1.60
N SER A 176 8.29 -6.04 -1.50
CA SER A 176 8.02 -7.05 -0.47
C SER A 176 8.86 -8.31 -0.63
N VAL A 177 9.05 -8.78 -1.86
CA VAL A 177 9.90 -9.95 -2.15
C VAL A 177 11.35 -9.67 -1.79
N LEU A 178 11.88 -8.48 -2.12
CA LEU A 178 13.24 -8.10 -1.74
C LEU A 178 13.43 -8.09 -0.23
N PHE A 179 12.45 -7.57 0.52
CA PHE A 179 12.46 -7.60 1.98
C PHE A 179 12.44 -9.02 2.54
N ALA A 180 11.59 -9.90 2.00
CA ALA A 180 11.54 -11.30 2.41
C ALA A 180 12.88 -11.99 2.16
N VAL A 181 13.43 -11.85 0.96
CA VAL A 181 14.72 -12.47 0.57
C VAL A 181 15.87 -11.93 1.40
N ALA A 182 15.93 -10.62 1.64
CA ALA A 182 16.97 -10.01 2.47
C ALA A 182 16.90 -10.42 3.95
N SER A 183 15.73 -10.85 4.42
CA SER A 183 15.53 -11.27 5.81
C SER A 183 15.96 -12.71 6.07
N VAL A 184 15.95 -13.59 5.05
CA VAL A 184 16.28 -15.02 5.22
C VAL A 184 17.71 -15.24 5.74
N PRO A 185 18.75 -14.55 5.24
CA PRO A 185 20.13 -14.81 5.69
C PRO A 185 20.41 -14.42 7.14
N TYR A 186 19.56 -13.63 7.79
CA TYR A 186 19.64 -13.38 9.23
C TYR A 186 19.32 -14.63 10.08
N LEU A 187 18.82 -15.70 9.46
CA LEU A 187 18.61 -17.02 10.09
C LEU A 187 19.82 -17.96 9.89
N TRP A 188 20.86 -17.52 9.19
CA TRP A 188 22.04 -18.35 8.91
C TRP A 188 23.14 -18.12 9.94
N THR A 189 23.95 -19.16 10.14
CA THR A 189 25.24 -19.03 10.83
C THR A 189 26.33 -18.77 9.79
N VAL A 190 27.05 -17.66 9.90
CA VAL A 190 28.14 -17.29 8.99
C VAL A 190 29.45 -17.27 9.77
N GLU A 191 30.36 -18.19 9.44
CA GLU A 191 31.61 -18.38 10.19
C GLU A 191 32.70 -17.36 9.81
N SER A 192 32.75 -16.96 8.54
CA SER A 192 33.75 -16.01 8.01
C SER A 192 33.30 -14.56 8.20
N ALA A 193 34.13 -13.75 8.86
CA ALA A 193 33.86 -12.32 9.03
C ALA A 193 33.87 -11.53 7.71
N SER A 194 34.65 -11.98 6.72
CA SER A 194 34.66 -11.37 5.38
C SER A 194 33.33 -11.64 4.67
N ASP A 195 32.87 -12.88 4.73
CA ASP A 195 31.63 -13.32 4.07
C ASP A 195 30.43 -12.65 4.73
N ALA A 196 30.44 -12.51 6.07
CA ALA A 196 29.39 -11.79 6.80
C ALA A 196 29.31 -10.32 6.36
N ARG A 197 30.45 -9.65 6.18
CA ARG A 197 30.48 -8.26 5.74
C ARG A 197 29.92 -8.09 4.33
N GLU A 198 30.31 -8.96 3.40
CA GLU A 198 29.81 -8.92 2.03
C GLU A 198 28.31 -9.24 1.96
N LEU A 199 27.88 -10.27 2.70
CA LEU A 199 26.48 -10.65 2.83
C LEU A 199 25.65 -9.48 3.36
N PHE A 200 26.01 -8.89 4.50
CA PHE A 200 25.24 -7.79 5.09
C PHE A 200 25.21 -6.54 4.22
N ALA A 201 26.27 -6.24 3.46
CA ALA A 201 26.24 -5.18 2.46
C ALA A 201 25.23 -5.47 1.35
N TYR A 202 25.17 -6.72 0.88
CA TYR A 202 24.18 -7.14 -0.10
C TYR A 202 22.74 -7.07 0.45
N LEU A 203 22.50 -7.54 1.68
CA LEU A 203 21.16 -7.46 2.31
C LEU A 203 20.71 -6.00 2.48
N ALA A 204 21.60 -5.12 2.93
CA ALA A 204 21.32 -3.70 3.05
C ALA A 204 20.94 -3.07 1.70
N LEU A 205 21.61 -3.44 0.61
CA LEU A 205 21.26 -3.00 -0.74
C LEU A 205 19.84 -3.48 -1.13
N LEU A 206 19.50 -4.73 -0.86
CA LEU A 206 18.15 -5.25 -1.13
C LEU A 206 17.08 -4.48 -0.34
N TYR A 207 17.33 -4.13 0.93
CA TYR A 207 16.42 -3.29 1.71
C TYR A 207 16.29 -1.87 1.18
N VAL A 208 17.38 -1.26 0.70
CA VAL A 208 17.34 0.07 0.06
C VAL A 208 16.48 0.03 -1.20
N ILE A 209 16.72 -0.93 -2.09
CA ILE A 209 15.94 -1.07 -3.34
C ILE A 209 14.48 -1.37 -3.02
N GLY A 210 14.22 -2.30 -2.09
CA GLY A 210 12.86 -2.62 -1.66
C GLY A 210 12.12 -1.42 -1.07
N SER A 211 12.80 -0.60 -0.26
CA SER A 211 12.25 0.62 0.33
C SER A 211 11.96 1.68 -0.73
N ALA A 212 12.84 1.84 -1.71
CA ALA A 212 12.63 2.73 -2.84
C ALA A 212 11.42 2.29 -3.69
N LEU A 213 11.25 0.99 -3.94
CA LEU A 213 10.08 0.47 -4.65
C LEU A 213 8.79 0.72 -3.88
N PHE A 214 8.77 0.56 -2.55
CA PHE A 214 7.58 0.95 -1.77
C PHE A 214 7.26 2.44 -1.91
N LEU A 215 8.27 3.32 -1.81
CA LEU A 215 8.07 4.76 -2.00
C LEU A 215 7.50 5.07 -3.39
N LEU A 216 8.06 4.48 -4.45
CA LEU A 216 7.59 4.64 -5.82
C LEU A 216 6.17 4.14 -6.00
N GLY A 217 5.83 2.97 -5.44
CA GLY A 217 4.46 2.45 -5.47
C GLY A 217 3.45 3.41 -4.82
N GLY A 218 3.81 4.04 -3.70
CA GLY A 218 2.99 5.08 -3.08
C GLY A 218 2.83 6.33 -3.95
N ILE A 219 3.89 6.77 -4.62
CA ILE A 219 3.85 7.89 -5.57
C ILE A 219 2.90 7.58 -6.73
N PHE A 220 3.01 6.39 -7.33
CA PHE A 220 2.12 5.97 -8.42
C PHE A 220 0.66 5.87 -7.97
N ASN A 221 0.39 5.34 -6.78
CA ASN A 221 -0.97 5.28 -6.27
C ASN A 221 -1.56 6.68 -6.01
N TYR A 222 -0.77 7.59 -5.43
CA TYR A 222 -1.23 8.96 -5.20
C TYR A 222 -1.49 9.69 -6.52
N TRP A 223 -0.62 9.52 -7.52
CA TRP A 223 -0.86 10.10 -8.86
C TRP A 223 -2.16 9.56 -9.46
N ARG A 224 -2.41 8.25 -9.37
CA ARG A 224 -3.68 7.66 -9.81
C ARG A 224 -4.87 8.29 -9.10
N ALA A 225 -4.79 8.51 -7.78
CA ALA A 225 -5.86 9.13 -7.00
C ALA A 225 -6.17 10.55 -7.46
N LEU A 226 -5.14 11.37 -7.75
CA LEU A 226 -5.33 12.72 -8.30
C LEU A 226 -6.08 12.71 -9.64
N LEU A 227 -5.74 11.79 -10.55
CA LEU A 227 -6.44 11.65 -11.83
C LEU A 227 -7.90 11.22 -11.67
N VAL A 228 -8.21 10.40 -10.65
CA VAL A 228 -9.60 10.02 -10.34
C VAL A 228 -10.38 11.22 -9.83
N ILE A 229 -9.81 12.01 -8.93
CA ILE A 229 -10.46 13.20 -8.37
C ILE A 229 -10.69 14.26 -9.44
N GLU A 230 -9.71 14.49 -10.33
CA GLU A 230 -9.85 15.41 -11.45
C GLU A 230 -11.01 15.00 -12.37
N ALA A 231 -11.07 13.72 -12.76
CA ALA A 231 -12.15 13.20 -13.60
C ALA A 231 -13.54 13.33 -12.94
N LEU A 232 -13.62 13.22 -11.61
CA LEU A 232 -14.88 13.45 -10.87
C LEU A 232 -15.28 14.93 -10.89
N LYS A 233 -14.32 15.85 -10.73
CA LYS A 233 -14.57 17.31 -10.81
C LYS A 233 -15.08 17.70 -12.20
N THR A 234 -14.47 17.20 -13.28
CA THR A 234 -14.91 17.52 -14.64
C THR A 234 -16.32 17.00 -14.92
N ARG A 235 -16.66 15.79 -14.45
CA ARG A 235 -18.00 15.22 -14.58
C ARG A 235 -19.04 15.97 -13.74
N GLY A 236 -18.69 16.39 -12.52
CA GLY A 236 -19.56 17.18 -11.65
C GLY A 236 -19.89 18.54 -12.26
N ASN A 237 -18.93 19.18 -12.93
CA ASN A 237 -19.13 20.47 -13.59
C ASN A 237 -20.04 20.37 -14.83
N LYS A 238 -19.97 19.26 -15.58
CA LYS A 238 -20.84 19.01 -16.75
C LYS A 238 -22.30 18.72 -16.39
N ARG A 239 -22.55 18.07 -15.26
CA ARG A 239 -23.93 17.82 -14.77
C ARG A 239 -24.69 19.07 -14.34
N GLY A 240 -24.02 20.21 -14.19
CA GLY A 240 -24.64 21.52 -13.95
C GLY A 240 -24.93 22.29 -15.25
N ASP A 241 -24.57 21.74 -16.41
CA ASP A 241 -24.80 22.35 -17.73
C ASP A 241 -26.15 21.89 -18.30
N PRO A 242 -27.08 22.79 -18.66
CA PRO A 242 -28.40 22.44 -19.20
C PRO A 242 -28.36 21.49 -20.42
N ASP A 243 -27.25 21.49 -21.17
CA ASP A 243 -27.07 20.67 -22.38
C ASP A 243 -26.66 19.20 -22.11
N ASP A 244 -26.33 18.80 -20.88
CA ASP A 244 -25.88 17.42 -20.55
C ASP A 244 -27.05 16.40 -20.41
N GLN A 245 -28.29 16.82 -20.72
CA GLN A 245 -29.45 15.91 -20.74
C GLN A 245 -29.39 14.90 -21.90
N HIS A 246 -28.76 15.25 -23.03
CA HIS A 246 -28.61 14.35 -24.18
C HIS A 246 -27.59 13.22 -23.95
N GLY A 247 -26.54 13.45 -23.16
CA GLY A 247 -25.51 12.44 -22.87
C GLY A 247 -25.98 11.34 -21.92
N ASN A 248 -26.87 11.67 -20.97
CA ASN A 248 -27.45 10.70 -20.04
C ASN A 248 -28.42 9.72 -20.74
N ALA A 249 -29.14 10.16 -21.78
CA ALA A 249 -30.03 9.30 -22.56
C ALA A 249 -29.26 8.17 -23.28
N LEU A 250 -28.12 8.51 -23.91
CA LEU A 250 -27.30 7.53 -24.64
C LEU A 250 -26.61 6.53 -23.69
N GLN A 251 -26.19 6.96 -22.50
CA GLN A 251 -25.61 6.07 -21.48
C GLN A 251 -26.66 5.18 -20.81
N GLN A 252 -27.89 5.67 -20.63
CA GLN A 252 -29.01 4.86 -20.15
C GLN A 252 -29.42 3.81 -21.17
N ASP A 253 -29.49 4.16 -22.47
CA ASP A 253 -29.76 3.21 -23.55
C ASP A 253 -28.68 2.14 -23.64
N MET A 254 -27.41 2.52 -23.54
CA MET A 254 -26.30 1.56 -23.62
C MET A 254 -26.22 0.64 -22.39
N ARG A 255 -26.62 1.13 -21.19
CA ARG A 255 -26.81 0.28 -20.01
C ARG A 255 -27.96 -0.69 -20.18
N ALA A 256 -29.10 -0.23 -20.70
CA ALA A 256 -30.26 -1.08 -20.95
C ALA A 256 -29.96 -2.19 -21.98
N VAL A 257 -29.12 -1.91 -22.98
CA VAL A 257 -28.65 -2.92 -23.95
C VAL A 257 -27.70 -3.94 -23.33
N LEU A 258 -26.82 -3.51 -22.42
CA LEU A 258 -25.90 -4.42 -21.72
C LEU A 258 -26.60 -5.28 -20.68
N GLU A 259 -27.60 -4.74 -19.97
CA GLU A 259 -28.42 -5.49 -19.02
C GLU A 259 -29.28 -6.55 -19.73
N ARG A 260 -29.85 -6.24 -20.92
CA ARG A 260 -30.55 -7.25 -21.75
C ARG A 260 -29.68 -8.38 -22.31
N ARG A 261 -28.35 -8.23 -22.31
CA ARG A 261 -27.41 -9.29 -22.77
C ARG A 261 -26.89 -10.16 -21.63
N LEU A 262 -27.17 -9.80 -20.38
CA LEU A 262 -26.63 -10.47 -19.19
C LEU A 262 -27.69 -11.22 -18.37
N ASP A 263 -28.97 -11.15 -18.75
CA ASP A 263 -29.98 -12.09 -18.27
C ASP A 263 -30.04 -13.32 -19.19
N PRO A 264 -29.89 -14.55 -18.66
CA PRO A 264 -30.01 -15.79 -19.43
C PRO A 264 -31.43 -16.09 -19.93
#